data_AF-A0A2A4J4A3-F1
#
_entry.id   AF-A0A2A4J4A3-F1
#
_cell.length_a   1.000
_cell.length_b   1.000
_cell.length_c   1.000
_cell.angle_alpha   90.00
_cell.angle_beta   90.00
_cell.angle_gamma   90.00
#
_symmetry.space_group_name_H-M   'P 1'
#
loop_
_entity.id
_entity.type
_entity.pdbx_description
1 polymer ?
#
loop_
_entity_poly.entity_id
_entity_poly.type
_entity_poly.pdbx_seq_one_letter_code
_entity_poly.pdbx_strand_id
1 'polypeptide(L)'
;KLYEKWLEANIDWPSCVRTLVHQEPTVDEMPRASSVSPEPSTSTSVGTMTKRPRKPFIDLGSKQKKRRSDDHTGEDSTELAYTAAARLKEDGHGNIASVIEYMLKNPEAATKINETLKKPVKTVIFTPEKALGLLLSLKLSKWQYITLRETAIREGAKDIYPSYYKVQQTKVDCYPPKQSMSVTDSSARITLQALLDITVTRILKSLSNEMQNKQLKLISKWGFDGASNQSRYKQKMEGQQDDSSIFMTSLVPLKLTDGDNTIWTNPKPCSVLYCRPVQFTFVKESEAVVLELKKQMDDEIEALVPT
;
A
#
# COMPACT_ATOMS: atom_id res chain seq x y z
N LYS A 1 6.78 2.94 -26.63
CA LYS A 1 6.98 4.37 -26.97
C LYS A 1 5.74 5.26 -26.73
N LEU A 2 4.58 5.06 -27.37
CA LEU A 2 3.38 5.90 -27.12
C LEU A 2 2.76 5.68 -25.72
N TYR A 3 2.81 4.43 -25.22
CA TYR A 3 2.31 4.05 -23.90
C TYR A 3 3.20 4.52 -22.75
N GLU A 4 4.53 4.52 -22.94
CA GLU A 4 5.50 5.02 -21.96
C GLU A 4 5.33 6.52 -21.72
N LYS A 5 5.16 7.30 -22.80
CA LYS A 5 4.90 8.74 -22.70
C LYS A 5 3.60 9.05 -21.94
N TRP A 6 2.57 8.20 -22.06
CA TRP A 6 1.31 8.37 -21.32
C TRP A 6 1.49 8.09 -19.83
N LEU A 7 2.26 7.05 -19.48
CA LEU A 7 2.56 6.66 -18.10
C LEU A 7 3.44 7.70 -17.40
N GLU A 8 4.37 8.35 -18.11
CA GLU A 8 5.22 9.42 -17.57
C GLU A 8 4.45 10.73 -17.36
N ALA A 9 3.46 11.03 -18.21
CA ALA A 9 2.72 12.29 -18.16
C ALA A 9 1.55 12.31 -17.16
N ASN A 10 0.99 11.14 -16.80
CA ASN A 10 -0.26 11.06 -16.02
C ASN A 10 -0.12 10.37 -14.66
N ILE A 11 1.06 9.83 -14.33
CA ILE A 11 1.32 9.16 -13.06
C ILE A 11 2.58 9.78 -12.46
N ASP A 12 2.43 10.43 -11.30
CA ASP A 12 3.56 10.94 -10.53
C ASP A 12 4.23 9.77 -9.81
N TRP A 13 5.22 9.17 -10.47
CA TRP A 13 5.95 8.02 -9.96
C TRP A 13 6.82 8.43 -8.76
N PRO A 14 6.74 7.72 -7.63
CA PRO A 14 7.71 7.87 -6.54
C PRO A 14 9.14 7.72 -7.08
N SER A 15 10.05 8.60 -6.67
CA SER A 15 11.43 8.67 -7.19
C SER A 15 12.20 7.34 -7.12
N CYS A 16 11.86 6.46 -6.16
CA CYS A 16 12.45 5.13 -6.02
C CYS A 16 12.15 4.18 -7.19
N VAL A 17 11.06 4.37 -7.93
CA VAL A 17 10.67 3.51 -9.06
C VAL A 17 11.52 3.81 -10.30
N ARG A 18 11.94 5.09 -10.49
CA ARG A 18 12.78 5.49 -11.63
C ARG A 18 14.19 4.91 -11.55
N THR A 19 14.71 4.70 -10.36
CA THR A 19 16.09 4.21 -10.15
C THR A 19 16.27 2.74 -10.50
N LEU A 20 15.20 1.93 -10.44
CA LEU A 20 15.25 0.48 -10.67
C LEU A 20 15.17 0.10 -12.16
N VAL A 21 14.66 0.97 -13.04
CA VAL A 21 14.49 0.68 -14.48
C VAL A 21 15.81 0.80 -15.26
N HIS A 22 16.82 1.46 -14.70
CA HIS A 22 18.08 1.74 -15.40
C HIS A 22 19.28 0.88 -14.97
N GLN A 23 19.07 -0.15 -14.14
CA GLN A 23 20.15 -1.09 -13.80
C GLN A 23 19.97 -2.38 -14.61
N GLU A 24 20.63 -2.46 -15.77
CA GLU A 24 20.84 -3.75 -16.44
C GLU A 24 21.75 -4.65 -15.57
N PRO A 25 21.46 -5.95 -15.43
CA PRO A 25 22.26 -6.83 -14.60
C PRO A 25 23.57 -7.21 -15.30
N THR A 26 24.69 -6.89 -14.65
CA THR A 26 26.02 -7.42 -14.99
C THR A 26 26.08 -8.91 -14.62
N VAL A 27 26.36 -9.75 -15.61
CA VAL A 27 26.50 -11.20 -15.47
C VAL A 27 27.95 -11.50 -15.04
N ASP A 28 28.16 -11.89 -13.78
CA ASP A 28 29.45 -12.43 -13.33
C ASP A 28 29.42 -13.97 -13.35
N GLU A 29 30.33 -14.56 -14.12
CA GLU A 29 30.58 -15.99 -14.22
C GLU A 29 31.11 -16.58 -12.89
N MET A 30 30.43 -17.60 -12.37
CA MET A 30 30.95 -18.42 -11.27
C MET A 30 31.93 -19.49 -11.81
N PRO A 31 33.13 -19.67 -11.21
CA PRO A 31 33.99 -20.77 -11.59
C PRO A 31 33.53 -22.09 -10.97
N ARG A 32 33.66 -23.14 -11.80
CA ARG A 32 33.29 -24.54 -11.60
C ARG A 32 34.20 -25.21 -10.55
N ALA A 33 33.59 -25.80 -9.52
CA ALA A 33 34.31 -26.57 -8.50
C ALA A 33 34.75 -27.94 -9.04
N SER A 34 36.06 -28.22 -9.01
CA SER A 34 36.64 -29.53 -9.33
C SER A 34 36.89 -30.31 -8.05
N SER A 35 36.27 -31.49 -7.97
CA SER A 35 36.43 -32.49 -6.92
C SER A 35 37.76 -33.25 -7.05
N VAL A 36 38.58 -33.26 -6.00
CA VAL A 36 39.70 -34.22 -5.86
C VAL A 36 39.64 -34.84 -4.47
N SER A 37 39.51 -36.18 -4.44
CA SER A 37 39.53 -37.02 -3.24
C SER A 37 40.96 -37.18 -2.69
N PRO A 38 41.16 -37.43 -1.37
CA PRO A 38 42.49 -37.55 -0.78
C PRO A 38 43.00 -39.01 -0.79
N GLU A 39 44.28 -39.19 -1.13
CA GLU A 39 45.03 -40.44 -0.88
C GLU A 39 45.66 -40.43 0.53
N PRO A 40 45.84 -41.62 1.16
CA PRO A 40 46.43 -41.71 2.49
C PRO A 40 47.96 -41.74 2.41
N SER A 41 48.64 -41.19 3.41
CA SER A 41 50.08 -41.38 3.59
C SER A 41 50.42 -41.71 5.03
N THR A 42 51.22 -42.75 5.17
CA THR A 42 51.58 -43.48 6.38
C THR A 42 52.84 -42.89 7.04
N SER A 43 52.82 -42.81 8.38
CA SER A 43 53.94 -42.94 9.34
C SER A 43 55.29 -42.22 9.08
N THR A 44 55.75 -41.35 10.00
CA THR A 44 56.55 -41.70 11.20
C THR A 44 57.31 -40.47 11.74
N SER A 45 57.26 -40.27 13.06
CA SER A 45 58.32 -39.74 13.95
C SER A 45 58.53 -38.23 14.18
N VAL A 46 58.81 -37.98 15.46
CA VAL A 46 59.46 -36.85 16.16
C VAL A 46 58.55 -35.68 16.55
N GLY A 47 58.20 -35.68 17.84
CA GLY A 47 57.46 -34.61 18.50
C GLY A 47 58.18 -33.27 18.41
N THR A 48 57.67 -32.40 17.57
CA THR A 48 57.75 -30.95 17.73
C THR A 48 56.36 -30.48 18.14
N MET A 49 56.26 -29.66 19.19
CA MET A 49 55.02 -28.98 19.59
C MET A 49 54.54 -28.10 18.41
N THR A 50 53.78 -28.68 17.49
CA THR A 50 53.16 -27.94 16.39
C THR A 50 52.04 -27.10 16.97
N LYS A 51 52.28 -25.78 17.07
CA LYS A 51 51.23 -24.82 17.38
C LYS A 51 50.09 -25.04 16.38
N ARG A 52 48.93 -25.47 16.88
CA ARG A 52 47.71 -25.64 16.08
C ARG A 52 47.47 -24.34 15.29
N PRO A 53 47.25 -24.39 13.97
CA PRO A 53 47.08 -23.19 13.16
C PRO A 53 45.95 -22.34 13.72
N ARG A 54 46.23 -21.03 13.91
CA ARG A 54 45.25 -20.09 14.44
C ARG A 54 44.13 -19.95 13.41
N LYS A 55 42.90 -20.30 13.83
CA LYS A 55 41.70 -20.00 13.04
C LYS A 55 41.59 -18.49 12.76
N PRO A 56 41.10 -18.07 11.58
CA PRO A 56 40.80 -16.68 11.25
C PRO A 56 39.88 -16.05 12.30
N PHE A 57 40.04 -14.75 12.57
CA PHE A 57 39.27 -14.07 13.62
C PHE A 57 37.75 -14.11 13.34
N ILE A 58 37.35 -14.01 12.06
CA ILE A 58 35.94 -14.01 11.65
C ILE A 58 35.21 -15.30 12.03
N ASP A 59 35.90 -16.45 11.96
CA ASP A 59 35.36 -17.80 12.18
C ASP A 59 35.33 -18.23 13.67
N LEU A 60 35.77 -17.36 14.59
CA LEU A 60 35.79 -17.66 16.02
C LEU A 60 34.43 -17.42 16.67
N GLY A 61 34.12 -18.24 17.68
CA GLY A 61 32.98 -17.99 18.58
C GLY A 61 33.22 -16.79 19.50
N SER A 62 32.14 -16.21 20.05
CA SER A 62 32.16 -14.99 20.87
C SER A 62 33.17 -15.04 22.03
N LYS A 63 33.23 -16.15 22.78
CA LYS A 63 34.18 -16.33 23.88
C LYS A 63 35.66 -16.33 23.42
N GLN A 64 35.93 -16.87 22.23
CA GLN A 64 37.28 -16.92 21.68
C GLN A 64 37.70 -15.58 21.06
N LYS A 65 36.76 -14.85 20.45
CA LYS A 65 36.97 -13.46 20.01
C LYS A 65 37.34 -12.58 21.20
N LYS A 66 36.56 -12.64 22.28
CA LYS A 66 36.84 -11.92 23.53
C LYS A 66 38.24 -12.21 24.05
N ARG A 67 38.61 -13.50 24.23
CA ARG A 67 39.95 -13.87 24.72
C ARG A 67 41.11 -13.38 23.84
N ARG A 68 40.91 -13.23 22.53
CA ARG A 68 41.94 -12.68 21.62
C ARG A 68 41.96 -11.15 21.61
N SER A 69 40.82 -10.52 21.85
CA SER A 69 40.71 -9.06 21.98
C SER A 69 41.14 -8.59 23.38
N ASP A 70 41.14 -9.48 24.38
CA ASP A 70 41.54 -9.15 25.75
C ASP A 70 42.98 -8.60 25.82
N ASP A 71 43.86 -9.04 24.91
CA ASP A 71 45.23 -8.55 24.75
C ASP A 71 45.30 -7.04 24.45
N HIS A 72 44.22 -6.45 23.91
CA HIS A 72 44.11 -5.03 23.53
C HIS A 72 43.25 -4.21 24.51
N THR A 73 42.81 -4.81 25.63
CA THR A 73 41.88 -4.14 26.59
C THR A 73 42.53 -2.97 27.32
N GLY A 74 43.87 -2.93 27.36
CA GLY A 74 44.63 -1.83 27.97
C GLY A 74 44.93 -0.66 27.03
N GLU A 75 44.59 -0.78 25.75
CA GLU A 75 44.85 0.25 24.73
C GLU A 75 43.75 1.31 24.71
N ASP A 76 44.10 2.54 24.33
CA ASP A 76 43.12 3.62 24.26
C ASP A 76 42.09 3.38 23.15
N SER A 77 40.82 3.64 23.47
CA SER A 77 39.71 3.43 22.55
C SER A 77 39.79 4.27 21.28
N THR A 78 40.42 5.44 21.33
CA THR A 78 40.55 6.32 20.16
C THR A 78 41.69 5.85 19.25
N GLU A 79 42.78 5.36 19.83
CA GLU A 79 43.90 4.75 19.10
C GLU A 79 43.46 3.47 18.38
N LEU A 80 42.69 2.61 19.05
CA LEU A 80 42.09 1.41 18.45
C LEU A 80 41.13 1.74 17.30
N ALA A 81 40.34 2.79 17.44
CA ALA A 81 39.39 3.17 16.41
C ALA A 81 40.09 3.83 15.20
N TYR A 82 41.17 4.59 15.44
CA TYR A 82 42.00 5.16 14.38
C TYR A 82 42.76 4.08 13.59
N THR A 83 43.38 3.13 14.30
CA THR A 83 44.08 1.99 13.66
C THR A 83 43.12 1.13 12.84
N ALA A 84 41.91 0.86 13.34
CA ALA A 84 40.87 0.17 12.60
C ALA A 84 40.44 0.94 11.33
N ALA A 85 40.22 2.26 11.44
CA ALA A 85 39.85 3.10 10.30
C ALA A 85 40.96 3.15 9.23
N ALA A 86 42.24 3.24 9.65
CA ALA A 86 43.38 3.22 8.73
C ALA A 86 43.45 1.89 7.97
N ARG A 87 43.32 0.76 8.67
CA ARG A 87 43.33 -0.57 8.05
C ARG A 87 42.16 -0.76 7.08
N LEU A 88 40.96 -0.27 7.43
CA LEU A 88 39.80 -0.30 6.54
C LEU A 88 39.99 0.52 5.27
N LYS A 89 40.76 1.62 5.31
CA LYS A 89 41.11 2.38 4.10
C LYS A 89 42.07 1.59 3.21
N GLU A 90 43.08 0.95 3.79
CA GLU A 90 44.03 0.08 3.08
C GLU A 90 43.32 -1.11 2.40
N ASP A 91 42.31 -1.67 3.06
CA ASP A 91 41.51 -2.78 2.55
C ASP A 91 40.39 -2.34 1.57
N GLY A 92 40.34 -1.05 1.18
CA GLY A 92 39.38 -0.52 0.19
C GLY A 92 38.00 -0.16 0.74
N HIS A 93 37.79 -0.25 2.06
CA HIS A 93 36.54 0.06 2.74
C HIS A 93 36.47 1.52 3.23
N GLY A 94 36.83 2.48 2.38
CA GLY A 94 36.95 3.90 2.72
C GLY A 94 35.67 4.55 3.28
N ASN A 95 34.49 4.08 2.85
CA ASN A 95 33.20 4.54 3.39
C ASN A 95 33.03 4.15 4.87
N ILE A 96 33.45 2.94 5.25
CA ILE A 96 33.36 2.44 6.63
C ILE A 96 34.30 3.24 7.54
N ALA A 97 35.53 3.48 7.07
CA ALA A 97 36.50 4.28 7.81
C ALA A 97 36.02 5.72 8.05
N SER A 98 35.43 6.36 7.02
CA SER A 98 34.85 7.70 7.13
C SER A 98 33.71 7.77 8.17
N VAL A 99 32.89 6.74 8.25
CA VAL A 99 31.82 6.64 9.26
C VAL A 99 32.41 6.53 10.67
N ILE A 100 33.41 5.67 10.87
CA ILE A 100 34.08 5.52 12.17
C ILE A 100 34.70 6.84 12.63
N GLU A 101 35.44 7.52 11.75
CA GLU A 101 36.04 8.83 12.04
C GLU A 101 34.99 9.90 12.37
N TYR A 102 33.86 9.91 11.65
CA TYR A 102 32.77 10.83 11.93
C TYR A 102 32.14 10.57 13.30
N MET A 103 31.94 9.29 13.69
CA MET A 103 31.38 8.94 15.00
C MET A 103 32.32 9.32 16.15
N LEU A 104 33.63 9.14 15.99
CA LEU A 104 34.62 9.55 16.99
C LEU A 104 34.63 11.06 17.21
N LYS A 105 34.48 11.85 16.13
CA LYS A 105 34.42 13.33 16.21
C LYS A 105 33.09 13.86 16.74
N ASN A 106 32.01 13.08 16.62
CA ASN A 106 30.64 13.52 16.94
C ASN A 106 29.90 12.46 17.79
N PRO A 107 30.29 12.23 19.05
CA PRO A 107 29.65 11.23 19.91
C PRO A 107 28.16 11.53 20.15
N GLU A 108 27.79 12.81 20.18
CA GLU A 108 26.40 13.30 20.29
C GLU A 108 25.53 12.83 19.11
N ALA A 109 26.12 12.64 17.92
CA ALA A 109 25.39 12.17 16.74
C ALA A 109 25.07 10.67 16.82
N ALA A 110 25.81 9.90 17.63
CA ALA A 110 25.63 8.46 17.76
C ALA A 110 24.26 8.10 18.36
N THR A 111 23.74 8.90 19.29
CA THR A 111 22.39 8.70 19.86
C THR A 111 21.31 8.89 18.79
N LYS A 112 21.37 9.99 18.04
CA LYS A 112 20.44 10.31 16.94
C LYS A 112 20.51 9.28 15.80
N ILE A 113 21.69 8.78 15.47
CA ILE A 113 21.87 7.74 14.46
C ILE A 113 21.32 6.40 14.95
N ASN A 114 21.57 6.03 16.20
CA ASN A 114 20.98 4.83 16.80
C ASN A 114 19.45 4.90 16.85
N GLU A 115 18.88 6.05 17.18
CA GLU A 115 17.43 6.26 17.10
C GLU A 115 16.90 6.13 15.67
N THR A 116 17.65 6.61 14.68
CA THR A 116 17.30 6.52 13.26
C THR A 116 17.37 5.08 12.75
N LEU A 117 18.40 4.31 13.15
CA LEU A 117 18.54 2.90 12.81
C LEU A 117 17.51 2.00 13.50
N LYS A 118 17.07 2.38 14.72
CA LYS A 118 16.00 1.68 15.45
C LYS A 118 14.61 1.99 14.94
N LYS A 119 14.40 3.11 14.23
CA LYS A 119 13.11 3.40 13.60
C LYS A 119 12.89 2.37 12.48
N PRO A 120 11.79 1.60 12.50
CA PRO A 120 11.45 0.80 11.34
C PRO A 120 11.28 1.77 10.18
N VAL A 121 12.06 1.55 9.11
CA VAL A 121 11.82 2.24 7.84
C VAL A 121 10.34 2.02 7.53
N LYS A 122 9.56 3.08 7.34
CA LYS A 122 8.16 2.97 6.91
C LYS A 122 8.17 2.35 5.51
N THR A 123 8.19 1.03 5.44
CA THR A 123 8.43 0.29 4.21
C THR A 123 7.16 0.16 3.37
N VAL A 124 5.98 0.33 4.00
CA VAL A 124 4.70 0.31 3.28
C VAL A 124 4.37 1.66 2.66
N ILE A 125 4.64 1.78 1.35
CA ILE A 125 4.42 2.99 0.55
C ILE A 125 2.91 3.23 0.32
N PHE A 126 2.16 2.17 -0.03
CA PHE A 126 0.72 2.26 -0.25
C PHE A 126 -0.07 1.89 1.01
N THR A 127 -0.88 2.82 1.52
CA THR A 127 -1.93 2.46 2.50
C THR A 127 -2.97 1.54 1.83
N PRO A 128 -3.72 0.73 2.60
CA PRO A 128 -4.80 -0.09 2.05
C PRO A 128 -5.80 0.68 1.18
N GLU A 129 -6.12 1.94 1.55
CA GLU A 129 -7.00 2.84 0.78
C GLU A 129 -6.37 3.26 -0.55
N LYS A 130 -5.08 3.63 -0.54
CA LYS A 130 -4.36 3.97 -1.77
C LYS A 130 -4.24 2.77 -2.70
N ALA A 131 -3.99 1.59 -2.15
CA ALA A 131 -3.95 0.34 -2.90
C ALA A 131 -5.32 -0.04 -3.49
N LEU A 132 -6.40 0.17 -2.74
CA LEU A 132 -7.77 0.01 -3.27
C LEU A 132 -8.05 1.02 -4.39
N GLY A 133 -7.62 2.28 -4.24
CA GLY A 133 -7.69 3.28 -5.29
C GLY A 133 -6.96 2.84 -6.56
N LEU A 134 -5.72 2.38 -6.42
CA LEU A 134 -4.92 1.84 -7.52
C LEU A 134 -5.62 0.66 -8.22
N LEU A 135 -6.16 -0.28 -7.44
CA LEU A 135 -6.91 -1.44 -7.95
C LEU A 135 -8.07 -1.01 -8.86
N LEU A 136 -8.84 0.00 -8.44
CA LEU A 136 -10.00 0.52 -9.17
C LEU A 136 -9.57 1.34 -10.40
N SER A 137 -8.58 2.23 -10.24
CA SER A 137 -8.08 3.08 -11.33
C SER A 137 -7.50 2.27 -12.48
N LEU A 138 -6.79 1.18 -12.17
CA LEU A 138 -6.19 0.29 -13.16
C LEU A 138 -7.11 -0.89 -13.55
N LYS A 139 -8.32 -0.97 -12.99
CA LYS A 139 -9.28 -2.07 -13.23
C LYS A 139 -8.66 -3.46 -13.04
N LEU A 140 -7.80 -3.61 -12.03
CA LEU A 140 -7.13 -4.87 -11.74
C LEU A 140 -8.09 -5.86 -11.08
N SER A 141 -8.03 -7.11 -11.53
CA SER A 141 -8.64 -8.23 -10.82
C SER A 141 -7.88 -8.51 -9.52
N LYS A 142 -8.52 -9.25 -8.60
CA LYS A 142 -7.88 -9.75 -7.38
C LYS A 142 -6.57 -10.47 -7.69
N TRP A 143 -6.58 -11.36 -8.68
CA TRP A 143 -5.40 -12.15 -9.06
C TRP A 143 -4.30 -11.27 -9.63
N GLN A 144 -4.64 -10.34 -10.54
CA GLN A 144 -3.65 -9.41 -11.10
C GLN A 144 -2.97 -8.57 -10.02
N TYR A 145 -3.71 -8.11 -9.00
CA TYR A 145 -3.13 -7.39 -7.87
C TYR A 145 -2.20 -8.26 -7.02
N ILE A 146 -2.61 -9.50 -6.72
CA ILE A 146 -1.79 -10.45 -5.95
C ILE A 146 -0.50 -10.75 -6.72
N THR A 147 -0.59 -11.06 -8.01
CA THR A 147 0.57 -11.31 -8.88
C THR A 147 1.48 -10.09 -8.95
N LEU A 148 0.93 -8.87 -9.12
CA LEU A 148 1.70 -7.63 -9.12
C LEU A 148 2.51 -7.49 -7.83
N ARG A 149 1.86 -7.71 -6.68
CA ARG A 149 2.51 -7.63 -5.37
C ARG A 149 3.60 -8.69 -5.21
N GLU A 150 3.32 -9.94 -5.57
CA GLU A 150 4.27 -11.04 -5.45
C GLU A 150 5.48 -10.87 -6.36
N THR A 151 5.27 -10.41 -7.59
CA THR A 151 6.35 -10.07 -8.51
C THR A 151 7.21 -8.93 -7.95
N ALA A 152 6.61 -7.84 -7.45
CA ALA A 152 7.38 -6.76 -6.81
C ALA A 152 8.25 -7.27 -5.64
N ILE A 153 7.72 -8.18 -4.82
CA ILE A 153 8.48 -8.81 -3.73
C ILE A 153 9.64 -9.66 -4.27
N ARG A 154 9.42 -10.41 -5.36
CA ARG A 154 10.44 -11.24 -6.01
C ARG A 154 11.59 -10.39 -6.56
N GLU A 155 11.28 -9.24 -7.13
CA GLU A 155 12.25 -8.25 -7.64
C GLU A 155 12.89 -7.39 -6.52
N GLY A 156 12.76 -7.80 -5.25
CA GLY A 156 13.40 -7.12 -4.12
C GLY A 156 12.66 -5.88 -3.60
N ALA A 157 11.59 -5.45 -4.27
CA ALA A 157 10.77 -4.31 -3.90
C ALA A 157 9.71 -4.69 -2.84
N LYS A 158 10.20 -5.01 -1.63
CA LYS A 158 9.35 -5.41 -0.50
C LYS A 158 8.53 -4.25 0.03
N ASP A 159 7.40 -4.60 0.63
CA ASP A 159 6.48 -3.71 1.34
C ASP A 159 5.78 -2.61 0.52
N ILE A 160 6.04 -2.42 -0.77
CA ILE A 160 5.35 -1.39 -1.58
C ILE A 160 3.81 -1.49 -1.47
N TYR A 161 3.28 -2.70 -1.69
CA TYR A 161 1.83 -2.96 -1.74
C TYR A 161 1.36 -3.76 -0.52
N PRO A 162 0.25 -3.35 0.13
CA PRO A 162 -0.34 -4.12 1.22
C PRO A 162 -0.91 -5.44 0.71
N SER A 163 -1.09 -6.41 1.60
CA SER A 163 -1.74 -7.67 1.25
C SER A 163 -3.18 -7.43 0.77
N TYR A 164 -3.68 -8.30 -0.12
CA TYR A 164 -5.07 -8.19 -0.59
C TYR A 164 -6.08 -8.29 0.56
N TYR A 165 -5.76 -9.02 1.62
CA TYR A 165 -6.58 -9.08 2.83
C TYR A 165 -6.85 -7.69 3.43
N LYS A 166 -5.81 -6.85 3.55
CA LYS A 166 -5.97 -5.47 4.04
C LYS A 166 -6.80 -4.63 3.09
N VAL A 167 -6.58 -4.76 1.77
CA VAL A 167 -7.40 -4.08 0.74
C VAL A 167 -8.86 -4.51 0.83
N GLN A 168 -9.12 -5.79 1.08
CA GLN A 168 -10.47 -6.34 1.22
C GLN A 168 -11.18 -5.77 2.46
N GLN A 169 -10.49 -5.61 3.59
CA GLN A 169 -11.06 -4.94 4.77
C GLN A 169 -11.49 -3.52 4.42
N THR A 170 -10.63 -2.75 3.76
CA THR A 170 -10.96 -1.40 3.31
C THR A 170 -12.16 -1.35 2.35
N LYS A 171 -12.37 -2.39 1.52
CA LYS A 171 -13.58 -2.52 0.68
C LYS A 171 -14.82 -2.70 1.55
N VAL A 172 -14.76 -3.56 2.56
CA VAL A 172 -15.87 -3.81 3.49
C VAL A 172 -16.22 -2.54 4.26
N ASP A 173 -15.22 -1.75 4.65
CA ASP A 173 -15.42 -0.46 5.34
C ASP A 173 -16.09 0.61 4.46
N CYS A 174 -16.26 0.36 3.16
CA CYS A 174 -16.99 1.24 2.24
C CYS A 174 -18.46 0.85 2.07
N TYR A 175 -18.89 -0.30 2.60
CA TYR A 175 -20.25 -0.79 2.44
C TYR A 175 -21.16 -0.29 3.57
N PRO A 176 -22.42 0.08 3.26
CA PRO A 176 -23.41 0.33 4.30
C PRO A 176 -23.79 -0.98 5.01
N PRO A 177 -24.52 -0.91 6.14
CA PRO A 177 -25.01 -2.10 6.84
C PRO A 177 -25.78 -3.04 5.91
N LYS A 178 -25.62 -4.36 6.09
CA LYS A 178 -26.27 -5.34 5.21
C LYS A 178 -27.80 -5.24 5.22
N GLN A 179 -28.37 -4.85 6.36
CA GLN A 179 -29.81 -4.72 6.58
C GLN A 179 -30.40 -3.54 5.82
N SER A 180 -29.59 -2.55 5.44
CA SER A 180 -30.02 -1.39 4.67
C SER A 180 -29.92 -1.59 3.16
N MET A 181 -29.58 -2.81 2.71
CA MET A 181 -29.46 -3.19 1.31
C MET A 181 -30.47 -4.27 0.96
N SER A 182 -31.21 -4.06 -0.12
CA SER A 182 -32.08 -5.07 -0.73
C SER A 182 -31.59 -5.36 -2.13
N VAL A 183 -31.36 -6.64 -2.43
CA VAL A 183 -30.89 -7.09 -3.75
C VAL A 183 -31.80 -8.24 -4.19
N THR A 184 -32.40 -8.08 -5.36
CA THR A 184 -33.26 -9.06 -6.00
C THR A 184 -32.71 -9.43 -7.37
N ASP A 185 -33.36 -10.37 -8.04
CA ASP A 185 -33.02 -10.72 -9.43
C ASP A 185 -33.36 -9.60 -10.44
N SER A 186 -34.03 -8.52 -10.04
CA SER A 186 -34.43 -7.42 -10.94
C SER A 186 -33.92 -6.05 -10.49
N SER A 187 -33.42 -5.91 -9.26
CA SER A 187 -33.07 -4.61 -8.70
C SER A 187 -32.05 -4.72 -7.57
N ALA A 188 -31.40 -3.59 -7.27
CA ALA A 188 -30.70 -3.40 -6.00
C ALA A 188 -31.01 -2.00 -5.46
N ARG A 189 -31.21 -1.92 -4.15
CA ARG A 189 -31.53 -0.67 -3.43
C ARG A 189 -30.74 -0.59 -2.13
N ILE A 190 -30.31 0.62 -1.80
CA ILE A 190 -29.79 1.01 -0.50
C ILE A 190 -30.74 2.07 0.07
N THR A 191 -31.11 1.98 1.35
CA THR A 191 -31.91 3.04 1.99
C THR A 191 -31.16 4.36 1.96
N LEU A 192 -31.84 5.48 1.70
CA LEU A 192 -31.21 6.79 1.58
C LEU A 192 -30.45 7.19 2.85
N GLN A 193 -31.02 6.95 4.04
CA GLN A 193 -30.38 7.25 5.32
C GLN A 193 -29.00 6.58 5.42
N ALA A 194 -28.93 5.26 5.27
CA ALA A 194 -27.66 4.52 5.37
C ALA A 194 -26.62 4.97 4.32
N LEU A 195 -27.06 5.38 3.13
CA LEU A 195 -26.16 5.91 2.10
C LEU A 195 -25.58 7.28 2.48
N LEU A 196 -26.40 8.16 3.07
CA LEU A 196 -25.96 9.45 3.58
C LEU A 196 -25.01 9.26 4.77
N ASP A 197 -25.34 8.37 5.71
CA ASP A 197 -24.53 8.10 6.90
C ASP A 197 -23.12 7.61 6.56
N ILE A 198 -23.01 6.63 5.66
CA ILE A 198 -21.70 6.15 5.20
C ILE A 198 -20.96 7.22 4.39
N THR A 199 -21.68 8.05 3.63
CA THR A 199 -21.08 9.15 2.85
C THR A 199 -20.48 10.22 3.76
N VAL A 200 -21.22 10.67 4.76
CA VAL A 200 -20.76 11.62 5.78
C VAL A 200 -19.57 11.05 6.55
N THR A 201 -19.67 9.81 7.04
CA THR A 201 -18.58 9.12 7.75
C THR A 201 -17.30 9.10 6.93
N ARG A 202 -17.39 8.81 5.62
CA ARG A 202 -16.24 8.76 4.71
C ARG A 202 -15.67 10.14 4.39
N ILE A 203 -16.52 11.17 4.26
CA ILE A 203 -16.07 12.56 4.09
C ILE A 203 -15.34 13.02 5.35
N LEU A 204 -15.92 12.84 6.54
CA LEU A 204 -15.31 13.22 7.81
C LEU A 204 -13.97 12.53 8.04
N LYS A 205 -13.85 11.23 7.73
CA LYS A 205 -12.56 10.51 7.78
C LYS A 205 -11.48 11.09 6.85
N SER A 206 -11.88 11.77 5.78
CA SER A 206 -10.94 12.44 4.87
C SER A 206 -10.48 13.81 5.36
N LEU A 207 -11.18 14.38 6.36
CA LEU A 207 -10.82 15.64 6.99
C LEU A 207 -9.85 15.35 8.14
N SER A 208 -8.78 16.14 8.25
CA SER A 208 -7.70 15.91 9.23
C SER A 208 -8.06 16.34 10.66
N ASN A 209 -9.26 16.87 10.90
CA ASN A 209 -9.61 17.58 12.13
C ASN A 209 -10.77 16.90 12.86
N GLU A 210 -10.71 16.93 14.20
CA GLU A 210 -11.78 16.48 15.09
C GLU A 210 -13.00 17.41 14.97
N MET A 211 -13.88 17.09 14.03
CA MET A 211 -15.16 17.75 13.80
C MET A 211 -16.24 17.27 14.78
N GLN A 212 -15.85 16.93 16.01
CA GLN A 212 -16.74 16.38 17.02
C GLN A 212 -17.71 17.46 17.54
N ASN A 213 -18.97 17.08 17.75
CA ASN A 213 -20.01 17.89 18.39
C ASN A 213 -20.44 19.16 17.65
N LYS A 214 -20.35 19.18 16.32
CA LYS A 214 -20.88 20.29 15.50
C LYS A 214 -22.13 19.88 14.72
N GLN A 215 -23.07 20.81 14.59
CA GLN A 215 -24.18 20.65 13.66
C GLN A 215 -23.71 21.03 12.26
N LEU A 216 -23.52 20.02 11.41
CA LEU A 216 -23.05 20.20 10.04
C LEU A 216 -24.20 20.02 9.06
N LYS A 217 -24.13 20.75 7.95
CA LYS A 217 -25.09 20.63 6.85
C LYS A 217 -24.39 20.08 5.62
N LEU A 218 -24.80 18.89 5.19
CA LEU A 218 -24.42 18.30 3.92
C LEU A 218 -25.41 18.74 2.83
N ILE A 219 -24.91 19.41 1.81
CA ILE A 219 -25.63 19.73 0.59
C ILE A 219 -25.31 18.66 -0.44
N SER A 220 -26.35 18.03 -1.00
CA SER A 220 -26.26 16.97 -1.99
C SER A 220 -27.17 17.26 -3.18
N LYS A 221 -26.89 16.66 -4.33
CA LYS A 221 -27.84 16.55 -5.45
C LYS A 221 -28.18 15.09 -5.69
N TRP A 222 -29.34 14.83 -6.25
CA TRP A 222 -29.73 13.48 -6.67
C TRP A 222 -30.46 13.56 -8.01
N GLY A 223 -30.61 12.41 -8.66
CA GLY A 223 -31.37 12.26 -9.89
C GLY A 223 -31.38 10.81 -10.33
N PHE A 224 -32.03 10.55 -11.45
CA PHE A 224 -32.07 9.24 -12.07
C PHE A 224 -31.91 9.36 -13.59
N ASP A 225 -31.42 8.30 -14.20
CA ASP A 225 -31.24 8.21 -15.64
C ASP A 225 -31.37 6.76 -16.12
N GLY A 226 -31.78 6.59 -17.37
CA GLY A 226 -31.98 5.31 -18.03
C GLY A 226 -30.91 5.02 -19.08
N ALA A 227 -30.45 3.77 -19.14
CA ALA A 227 -29.57 3.28 -20.20
C ALA A 227 -30.10 1.97 -20.79
N SER A 228 -30.27 1.92 -22.11
CA SER A 228 -30.69 0.72 -22.84
C SER A 228 -29.53 0.07 -23.59
N ASN A 229 -29.81 -1.07 -24.25
CA ASN A 229 -28.87 -1.83 -25.09
C ASN A 229 -27.65 -2.40 -24.33
N GLN A 230 -27.85 -2.78 -23.06
CA GLN A 230 -26.87 -3.58 -22.33
C GLN A 230 -26.81 -5.00 -22.89
N SER A 231 -25.63 -5.62 -22.84
CA SER A 231 -25.49 -7.04 -23.19
C SER A 231 -26.25 -7.90 -22.18
N ARG A 232 -27.12 -8.77 -22.69
CA ARG A 232 -28.01 -9.60 -21.85
C ARG A 232 -27.23 -10.72 -21.17
N TYR A 233 -27.39 -10.85 -19.87
CA TYR A 233 -26.89 -11.98 -19.08
C TYR A 233 -27.94 -13.10 -18.96
N LYS A 234 -29.16 -12.88 -19.44
CA LYS A 234 -30.34 -13.78 -19.31
C LYS A 234 -30.70 -14.01 -17.84
N GLN A 235 -30.61 -12.95 -17.05
CA GLN A 235 -31.03 -12.97 -15.66
C GLN A 235 -32.50 -13.39 -15.56
N LYS A 236 -32.81 -14.30 -14.63
CA LYS A 236 -34.16 -14.83 -14.46
C LYS A 236 -35.03 -13.72 -13.88
N MET A 237 -35.92 -13.15 -14.70
CA MET A 237 -36.88 -12.13 -14.27
C MET A 237 -38.30 -12.63 -14.44
N GLU A 238 -39.22 -12.08 -13.66
CA GLU A 238 -40.65 -12.35 -13.81
C GLU A 238 -41.21 -11.58 -15.02
N GLY A 239 -42.03 -12.25 -15.83
CA GLY A 239 -42.70 -11.63 -16.98
C GLY A 239 -41.82 -11.51 -18.24
N GLN A 240 -42.11 -10.51 -19.08
CA GLN A 240 -41.40 -10.25 -20.34
C GLN A 240 -40.22 -9.26 -20.21
N GLN A 241 -39.82 -8.92 -18.99
CA GLN A 241 -38.68 -8.04 -18.75
C GLN A 241 -37.36 -8.77 -19.01
N ASP A 242 -36.35 -8.00 -19.45
CA ASP A 242 -34.99 -8.49 -19.62
C ASP A 242 -33.97 -7.49 -19.03
N ASP A 243 -32.73 -7.93 -18.92
CA ASP A 243 -31.60 -7.18 -18.37
C ASP A 243 -30.92 -6.23 -19.38
N SER A 244 -31.57 -5.96 -20.53
CA SER A 244 -30.99 -5.10 -21.57
C SER A 244 -31.15 -3.61 -21.31
N SER A 245 -31.98 -3.21 -20.34
CA SER A 245 -32.16 -1.83 -19.91
C SER A 245 -32.01 -1.71 -18.41
N ILE A 246 -31.34 -0.65 -17.96
CA ILE A 246 -31.15 -0.31 -16.55
C ILE A 246 -31.64 1.11 -16.32
N PHE A 247 -32.36 1.32 -15.22
CA PHE A 247 -32.75 2.63 -14.73
C PHE A 247 -32.16 2.82 -13.35
N MET A 248 -31.39 3.89 -13.15
CA MET A 248 -30.55 4.07 -11.96
C MET A 248 -30.82 5.41 -11.30
N THR A 249 -31.04 5.41 -9.99
CA THR A 249 -31.07 6.62 -9.14
C THR A 249 -29.74 6.76 -8.42
N SER A 250 -29.18 7.97 -8.47
CA SER A 250 -27.88 8.30 -7.89
C SER A 250 -27.92 9.58 -7.07
N LEU A 251 -26.99 9.68 -6.12
CA LEU A 251 -26.79 10.84 -5.25
C LEU A 251 -25.32 11.30 -5.31
N VAL A 252 -25.10 12.61 -5.28
CA VAL A 252 -23.76 13.20 -5.26
C VAL A 252 -23.66 14.18 -4.09
N PRO A 253 -22.76 13.98 -3.12
CA PRO A 253 -22.47 14.99 -2.10
C PRO A 253 -21.76 16.18 -2.75
N LEU A 254 -22.16 17.40 -2.42
CA LEU A 254 -21.62 18.63 -3.03
C LEU A 254 -20.76 19.43 -2.05
N LYS A 255 -21.30 19.76 -0.88
CA LYS A 255 -20.63 20.58 0.13
C LYS A 255 -20.99 20.13 1.52
N LEU A 256 -20.05 20.20 2.44
CA LEU A 256 -20.28 20.07 3.87
C LEU A 256 -19.96 21.43 4.50
N THR A 257 -20.87 21.94 5.33
CA THR A 257 -20.84 23.30 5.88
C THR A 257 -21.07 23.30 7.39
N ASP A 258 -20.43 24.24 8.08
CA ASP A 258 -20.57 24.57 9.49
C ASP A 258 -21.04 26.03 9.56
N GLY A 259 -22.36 26.25 9.68
CA GLY A 259 -22.96 27.55 9.41
C GLY A 259 -22.64 28.02 7.98
N ASP A 260 -22.04 29.21 7.85
CA ASP A 260 -21.63 29.77 6.56
C ASP A 260 -20.24 29.27 6.09
N ASN A 261 -19.51 28.55 6.94
CA ASN A 261 -18.17 28.08 6.61
C ASN A 261 -18.22 26.75 5.85
N THR A 262 -17.57 26.70 4.68
CA THR A 262 -17.45 25.45 3.91
C THR A 262 -16.23 24.66 4.37
N ILE A 263 -16.47 23.50 4.97
CA ILE A 263 -15.42 22.61 5.51
C ILE A 263 -14.98 21.55 4.50
N TRP A 264 -15.85 21.19 3.56
CA TRP A 264 -15.53 20.28 2.47
C TRP A 264 -16.33 20.65 1.22
N THR A 265 -15.69 20.60 0.07
CA THR A 265 -16.34 20.74 -1.25
C THR A 265 -15.95 19.56 -2.11
N ASN A 266 -16.92 19.00 -2.81
CA ASN A 266 -16.66 17.95 -3.79
C ASN A 266 -15.78 18.51 -4.93
N PRO A 267 -14.55 17.99 -5.13
CA PRO A 267 -13.65 18.49 -6.15
C PRO A 267 -14.09 18.15 -7.58
N LYS A 268 -14.98 17.16 -7.75
CA LYS A 268 -15.45 16.69 -9.07
C LYS A 268 -16.96 16.36 -9.02
N PRO A 269 -17.84 17.38 -8.91
CA PRO A 269 -19.27 17.20 -8.66
C PRO A 269 -20.06 16.53 -9.81
N CYS A 270 -19.47 16.38 -10.99
CA CYS A 270 -20.06 15.68 -12.13
C CYS A 270 -19.29 14.41 -12.52
N SER A 271 -18.33 13.96 -11.70
CA SER A 271 -17.59 12.73 -11.94
C SER A 271 -18.32 11.52 -11.38
N VAL A 272 -18.24 10.41 -12.11
CA VAL A 272 -18.69 9.08 -11.67
C VAL A 272 -18.09 8.66 -10.33
N LEU A 273 -16.93 9.20 -9.94
CA LEU A 273 -16.23 8.87 -8.68
C LEU A 273 -17.02 9.29 -7.42
N TYR A 274 -17.88 10.30 -7.53
CA TYR A 274 -18.72 10.78 -6.44
C TYR A 274 -20.21 10.50 -6.66
N CYS A 275 -20.55 9.80 -7.75
CA CYS A 275 -21.92 9.40 -8.08
C CYS A 275 -22.27 8.13 -7.32
N ARG A 276 -22.89 8.29 -6.15
CA ARG A 276 -23.28 7.20 -5.26
C ARG A 276 -24.56 6.54 -5.78
N PRO A 277 -24.56 5.23 -6.06
CA PRO A 277 -25.79 4.54 -6.44
C PRO A 277 -26.72 4.43 -5.23
N VAL A 278 -27.97 4.85 -5.39
CA VAL A 278 -29.05 4.66 -4.40
C VAL A 278 -29.79 3.37 -4.75
N GLN A 279 -30.21 3.27 -6.00
CA GLN A 279 -30.90 2.10 -6.52
C GLN A 279 -30.69 1.96 -8.01
N PHE A 280 -30.84 0.74 -8.51
CA PHE A 280 -31.07 0.49 -9.92
C PHE A 280 -32.04 -0.67 -10.11
N THR A 281 -32.77 -0.63 -11.21
CA THR A 281 -33.73 -1.66 -11.63
C THR A 281 -33.54 -1.97 -13.10
N PHE A 282 -33.65 -3.24 -13.47
CA PHE A 282 -33.63 -3.66 -14.87
C PHE A 282 -34.98 -3.41 -15.53
N VAL A 283 -35.20 -2.17 -15.94
CA VAL A 283 -36.44 -1.73 -16.58
C VAL A 283 -36.11 -0.67 -17.62
N LYS A 284 -36.92 -0.61 -18.69
CA LYS A 284 -36.86 0.50 -19.63
C LYS A 284 -37.46 1.74 -18.99
N GLU A 285 -36.82 2.88 -19.20
CA GLU A 285 -37.34 4.17 -18.75
C GLU A 285 -38.75 4.41 -19.32
N SER A 286 -39.66 4.80 -18.45
CA SER A 286 -41.03 5.17 -18.77
C SER A 286 -41.53 6.21 -17.77
N GLU A 287 -42.56 6.97 -18.15
CA GLU A 287 -43.16 7.98 -17.29
C GLU A 287 -43.63 7.40 -15.94
N ALA A 288 -44.22 6.21 -15.96
CA ALA A 288 -44.68 5.52 -14.75
C ALA A 288 -43.50 5.23 -13.79
N VAL A 289 -42.40 4.69 -14.32
CA VAL A 289 -41.19 4.40 -13.52
C VAL A 289 -40.58 5.68 -12.95
N VAL A 290 -40.55 6.75 -13.75
CA VAL A 290 -40.04 8.07 -13.31
C VAL A 290 -40.86 8.63 -12.15
N LEU A 291 -42.19 8.63 -12.27
CA LEU A 291 -43.09 9.15 -11.24
C LEU A 291 -43.04 8.31 -9.96
N GLU A 292 -43.02 6.99 -10.09
CA GLU A 292 -42.92 6.06 -8.96
C GLU A 292 -41.62 6.28 -8.18
N LEU A 293 -40.48 6.28 -8.86
CA LEU A 293 -39.18 6.42 -8.19
C LEU A 293 -38.95 7.83 -7.65
N LYS A 294 -39.49 8.86 -8.33
CA LYS A 294 -39.49 10.22 -7.79
C LYS A 294 -40.25 10.28 -6.47
N LYS A 295 -41.49 9.78 -6.45
CA LYS A 295 -42.31 9.77 -5.23
C LYS A 295 -41.60 9.02 -4.11
N GLN A 296 -41.08 7.84 -4.41
CA GLN A 296 -40.39 7.02 -3.42
C GLN A 296 -39.15 7.69 -2.84
N MET A 297 -38.39 8.43 -3.66
CA MET A 297 -37.24 9.19 -3.18
C MET A 297 -37.67 10.41 -2.35
N ASP A 298 -38.72 11.13 -2.78
CA ASP A 298 -39.27 12.26 -2.03
C ASP A 298 -39.79 11.80 -0.65
N ASP A 299 -40.50 10.68 -0.59
CA ASP A 299 -40.99 10.05 0.65
C ASP A 299 -39.80 9.69 1.59
N GLU A 300 -38.72 9.12 1.05
CA GLU A 300 -37.51 8.82 1.84
C GLU A 300 -36.78 10.09 2.31
N ILE A 301 -36.75 11.15 1.49
CA ILE A 301 -36.14 12.44 1.84
C ILE A 301 -36.90 13.09 3.01
N GLU A 302 -38.23 13.07 2.97
CA GLU A 302 -39.08 13.64 4.02
C GLU A 302 -38.94 12.87 5.34
N ALA A 303 -38.70 11.56 5.26
CA ALA A 303 -38.48 10.69 6.42
C ALA A 303 -37.05 10.69 6.98
N LEU A 304 -36.12 11.44 6.37
CA LEU A 304 -34.72 11.49 6.84
C LEU A 304 -34.61 12.03 8.26
N VAL A 305 -33.73 11.39 9.03
CA VAL A 305 -33.32 11.86 10.35
C VAL A 305 -31.87 12.34 10.31
N PRO A 306 -31.46 13.23 11.23
CA PRO A 306 -30.06 13.64 11.33
C PRO A 306 -29.11 12.42 11.44
N THR A 307 -28.05 12.44 10.64
CA THR A 307 -26.93 11.48 10.66
C THR A 307 -26.02 11.67 11.86
#